data_AF-A0A933ZWX4-F1
#
_entry.id   AF-A0A933ZWX4-F1
#
_cell.length_a   1.000
_cell.length_b   1.000
_cell.length_c   1.000
_cell.angle_alpha   90.00
_cell.angle_beta   90.00
_cell.angle_gamma   90.00
#
_symmetry.space_group_name_H-M   'P 1'
#
loop_
_entity.id
_entity.type
_entity.pdbx_description
1 polymer ?
#
loop_
_entity_poly.entity_id
_entity_poly.type
_entity_poly.pdbx_seq_one_letter_code
_entity_poly.pdbx_strand_id
1 'polypeptide(L)'
;MSSDDRKRFEDDLAAAKAEVTRLHREHTQLAKTLRVTPSPAGKDLSRRAAAALAAARDRVKAAQATLVMFDKTGKPHGLIAEQGQLFGSVAVEIKGGSSRRAREQAINDALGAELARASEALGVVLAAAPAAYTKERPGRDAQGRTVLEVAGRVEGEVLVPAISRASKALQELGDVPLDEG
;
A
#
# COMPACT_ATOMS: atom_id res chain seq x y z
N MET A 1 22.40 0.25 0.89
CA MET A 1 21.36 0.19 -0.17
C MET A 1 21.60 1.40 -1.07
N SER A 2 21.72 1.19 -2.38
CA SER A 2 22.35 2.15 -3.31
C SER A 2 21.34 3.05 -4.03
N SER A 3 21.86 4.05 -4.75
CA SER A 3 21.14 4.84 -5.75
C SER A 3 20.35 3.99 -6.76
N ASP A 4 20.75 2.74 -6.97
CA ASP A 4 20.12 1.83 -7.93
C ASP A 4 18.76 1.31 -7.43
N ASP A 5 18.59 1.11 -6.11
CA ASP A 5 17.31 0.73 -5.53
C ASP A 5 16.29 1.86 -5.65
N ARG A 6 16.71 3.09 -5.38
CA ARG A 6 15.86 4.28 -5.55
C ARG A 6 15.38 4.41 -6.99
N LYS A 7 16.32 4.36 -7.94
CA LYS A 7 16.02 4.45 -9.37
C LYS A 7 15.03 3.36 -9.80
N ARG A 8 15.20 2.12 -9.31
CA ARG A 8 14.24 1.04 -9.56
C ARG A 8 12.82 1.40 -9.09
N PHE A 9 12.66 1.98 -7.89
CA PHE A 9 11.35 2.39 -7.40
C PHE A 9 10.75 3.57 -8.17
N GLU A 10 11.59 4.49 -8.64
CA GLU A 10 11.18 5.59 -9.53
C GLU A 10 10.70 5.05 -10.88
N ASP A 11 11.43 4.09 -11.46
CA ASP A 11 11.07 3.41 -12.71
C ASP A 11 9.74 2.62 -12.55
N ASP A 12 9.56 1.91 -11.43
CA ASP A 12 8.32 1.20 -11.10
C ASP A 12 7.13 2.17 -10.99
N LEU A 13 7.32 3.33 -10.34
CA LEU A 13 6.29 4.37 -10.24
C LEU A 13 5.95 4.95 -11.61
N ALA A 14 6.96 5.22 -12.44
CA ALA A 14 6.77 5.71 -13.80
C ALA A 14 6.00 4.70 -14.66
N ALA A 15 6.36 3.42 -14.61
CA ALA A 15 5.67 2.34 -15.31
C ALA A 15 4.20 2.21 -14.87
N ALA A 16 3.93 2.26 -13.56
CA ALA A 16 2.56 2.22 -13.03
C ALA A 16 1.72 3.43 -13.50
N LYS A 17 2.30 4.65 -13.51
CA LYS A 17 1.63 5.86 -14.02
C LYS A 17 1.34 5.78 -15.51
N ALA A 18 2.27 5.26 -16.31
CA ALA A 18 2.08 5.04 -17.73
C ALA A 18 0.91 4.09 -18.00
N GLU A 19 0.80 3.02 -17.21
CA GLU A 19 -0.28 2.04 -17.31
C GLU A 19 -1.66 2.62 -16.97
N VAL A 20 -1.76 3.44 -15.91
CA VAL A 20 -3.01 4.18 -15.62
C VAL A 20 -3.41 5.08 -16.79
N THR A 21 -2.43 5.77 -17.39
CA THR A 21 -2.67 6.66 -18.54
C THR A 21 -3.18 5.88 -19.75
N ARG A 22 -2.61 4.70 -20.03
CA ARG A 22 -3.05 3.81 -21.11
C ARG A 22 -4.49 3.32 -20.87
N LEU A 23 -4.75 2.74 -19.69
CA LEU A 23 -6.07 2.20 -19.33
C LEU A 23 -7.15 3.29 -19.30
N HIS A 24 -6.81 4.50 -18.87
CA HIS A 24 -7.74 5.62 -18.90
C HIS A 24 -8.15 6.02 -20.33
N ARG A 25 -7.19 6.02 -21.27
CA ARG A 25 -7.48 6.27 -22.70
C ARG A 25 -8.38 5.18 -23.25
N GLU A 26 -8.08 3.92 -23.01
CA GLU A 26 -8.88 2.77 -23.45
C GLU A 26 -10.30 2.80 -22.88
N HIS A 27 -10.44 3.05 -21.58
CA HIS A 27 -11.74 3.17 -20.92
C HIS A 27 -12.56 4.33 -21.48
N THR A 28 -11.92 5.48 -21.75
CA THR A 28 -12.58 6.64 -22.36
C THR A 28 -13.06 6.34 -23.78
N GLN A 29 -12.27 5.64 -24.58
CA GLN A 29 -12.68 5.24 -25.93
C GLN A 29 -13.84 4.25 -25.89
N LEU A 30 -13.79 3.26 -25.00
CA LEU A 30 -14.88 2.31 -24.81
C LEU A 30 -16.18 3.03 -24.39
N ALA A 31 -16.10 4.00 -23.48
CA ALA A 31 -17.25 4.80 -23.07
C ALA A 31 -17.87 5.59 -24.25
N LYS A 32 -17.03 6.14 -25.13
CA LYS A 32 -17.50 6.81 -26.36
C LYS A 32 -18.24 5.85 -27.29
N THR A 33 -17.68 4.66 -27.54
CA THR A 33 -18.32 3.63 -28.37
C THR A 33 -19.67 3.20 -27.81
N LEU A 34 -19.76 2.97 -26.49
CA LEU A 34 -21.00 2.53 -25.83
C LEU A 34 -22.07 3.62 -25.79
N ARG A 35 -21.69 4.90 -25.87
CA ARG A 35 -22.66 6.00 -25.99
C ARG A 35 -23.38 5.98 -27.34
N VAL A 36 -22.69 5.56 -28.40
CA VAL A 36 -23.25 5.46 -29.77
C VAL A 36 -23.94 4.12 -29.98
N THR A 37 -23.36 3.03 -29.49
CA THR A 37 -23.88 1.67 -29.68
C THR A 37 -23.91 0.91 -28.35
N PRO A 38 -24.97 1.12 -27.53
CA PRO A 38 -25.12 0.42 -26.27
C PRO A 38 -25.35 -1.07 -26.50
N SER A 39 -24.64 -1.93 -25.76
CA SER A 39 -24.89 -3.37 -25.75
C SER A 39 -24.59 -3.98 -24.37
N PRO A 40 -25.22 -5.10 -23.99
CA PRO A 40 -24.90 -5.81 -22.74
C PRO A 40 -23.42 -6.23 -22.66
N ALA A 41 -22.88 -6.84 -23.72
CA ALA A 41 -21.47 -7.22 -23.79
C ALA A 41 -20.54 -6.01 -23.65
N GLY A 42 -20.93 -4.87 -24.22
CA GLY A 42 -20.24 -3.61 -24.08
C GLY A 42 -20.21 -3.09 -22.65
N LYS A 43 -21.33 -3.17 -21.91
CA LYS A 43 -21.39 -2.82 -20.48
C LYS A 43 -20.46 -3.71 -19.65
N ASP A 44 -20.37 -5.00 -19.97
CA ASP A 44 -19.47 -5.94 -19.29
C ASP A 44 -17.99 -5.61 -19.53
N LEU A 45 -17.65 -5.24 -20.77
CA LEU A 45 -16.31 -4.74 -21.10
C LEU A 45 -16.00 -3.45 -20.33
N SER A 46 -16.95 -2.53 -20.23
CA SER A 46 -16.76 -1.27 -19.49
C SER A 46 -16.54 -1.52 -18.00
N ARG A 47 -17.29 -2.44 -17.39
CA ARG A 47 -17.09 -2.84 -15.98
C ARG A 47 -15.70 -3.43 -15.75
N ARG A 48 -15.24 -4.32 -16.65
CA ARG A 48 -13.89 -4.90 -16.58
C ARG A 48 -12.79 -3.85 -16.74
N ALA A 49 -12.95 -2.92 -17.69
CA ALA A 49 -12.01 -1.83 -17.90
C ALA A 49 -11.95 -0.88 -16.70
N ALA A 50 -13.08 -0.58 -16.05
CA ALA A 50 -13.13 0.21 -14.82
C ALA A 50 -12.40 -0.51 -13.67
N ALA A 51 -12.60 -1.82 -13.50
CA ALA A 51 -11.88 -2.61 -12.51
C ALA A 51 -10.36 -2.64 -12.77
N ALA A 52 -9.94 -2.79 -14.04
CA ALA A 52 -8.53 -2.74 -14.41
C ALA A 52 -7.89 -1.37 -14.12
N LEU A 53 -8.61 -0.27 -14.43
CA LEU A 53 -8.16 1.08 -14.11
C LEU A 53 -8.03 1.31 -12.60
N ALA A 54 -8.97 0.80 -11.80
CA ALA A 54 -8.90 0.84 -10.34
C ALA A 54 -7.65 0.10 -9.83
N ALA A 55 -7.43 -1.14 -10.29
CA ALA A 55 -6.25 -1.91 -9.92
C ALA A 55 -4.93 -1.24 -10.34
N ALA A 56 -4.89 -0.57 -11.49
CA ALA A 56 -3.71 0.19 -11.92
C ALA A 56 -3.45 1.43 -11.03
N ARG A 57 -4.49 2.12 -10.58
CA ARG A 57 -4.35 3.23 -9.62
C ARG A 57 -3.84 2.74 -8.27
N ASP A 58 -4.30 1.58 -7.81
CA ASP A 58 -3.79 0.98 -6.58
C ASP A 58 -2.31 0.61 -6.70
N ARG A 59 -1.85 0.16 -7.88
CA ARG A 59 -0.41 -0.06 -8.15
C ARG A 59 0.41 1.23 -8.10
N VAL A 60 -0.11 2.35 -8.61
CA VAL A 60 0.56 3.66 -8.48
C VAL A 60 0.72 4.04 -7.01
N LYS A 61 -0.35 3.94 -6.22
CA LYS A 61 -0.31 4.23 -4.78
C LYS A 61 0.70 3.34 -4.06
N ALA A 62 0.74 2.06 -4.39
CA ALA A 62 1.70 1.12 -3.84
C ALA A 62 3.15 1.48 -4.16
N ALA A 63 3.45 1.83 -5.42
CA ALA A 63 4.79 2.23 -5.85
C ALA A 63 5.23 3.55 -5.19
N GLN A 64 4.33 4.53 -5.09
CA GLN A 64 4.59 5.79 -4.39
C GLN A 64 4.86 5.57 -2.90
N ALA A 65 4.06 4.73 -2.23
CA ALA A 65 4.27 4.38 -0.83
C ALA A 65 5.62 3.70 -0.60
N THR A 66 6.06 2.83 -1.52
CA THR A 66 7.38 2.20 -1.46
C THR A 66 8.50 3.22 -1.60
N LEU A 67 8.38 4.18 -2.52
CA LEU A 67 9.39 5.23 -2.71
C LEU A 67 9.49 6.12 -1.46
N VAL A 68 8.36 6.58 -0.92
CA VAL A 68 8.33 7.37 0.33
C VAL A 68 8.95 6.59 1.50
N MET A 69 8.63 5.29 1.61
CA MET A 69 9.21 4.43 2.64
C MET A 69 10.72 4.31 2.48
N PHE A 70 11.19 4.13 1.25
CA PHE A 70 12.61 4.04 0.94
C PHE A 70 13.33 5.35 1.27
N ASP A 71 12.77 6.49 0.90
CA ASP A 71 13.37 7.80 1.18
C ASP A 71 13.47 8.07 2.70
N LYS A 72 12.48 7.63 3.48
CA LYS A 72 12.48 7.81 4.95
C LYS A 72 13.29 6.78 5.72
N THR A 73 13.31 5.53 5.28
CA THR A 73 13.86 4.40 6.08
C THR A 73 15.07 3.73 5.45
N GLY A 74 15.40 4.07 4.21
CA GLY A 74 16.40 3.38 3.38
C GLY A 74 15.97 1.98 2.92
N LYS A 75 14.72 1.57 3.18
CA LYS A 75 14.18 0.23 2.87
C LYS A 75 12.83 0.32 2.16
N PRO A 76 12.49 -0.64 1.27
CA PRO A 76 11.17 -0.66 0.61
C PRO A 76 9.99 -0.92 1.56
N HIS A 77 10.28 -1.55 2.71
CA HIS A 77 9.32 -1.91 3.74
C HIS A 77 9.87 -1.47 5.09
N GLY A 78 8.97 -0.98 5.93
CA GLY A 78 9.29 -0.37 7.20
C GLY A 78 8.04 0.25 7.82
N LEU A 79 8.16 0.70 9.06
CA LEU A 79 7.13 1.46 9.76
C LEU A 79 7.66 2.87 10.03
N ILE A 80 6.78 3.84 9.91
CA ILE A 80 7.03 5.22 10.28
C ILE A 80 6.00 5.60 11.35
N ALA A 81 6.49 6.15 12.45
CA ALA A 81 5.72 6.52 13.62
C ALA A 81 5.93 8.01 13.87
N GLU A 82 4.99 8.84 13.42
CA GLU A 82 5.10 10.30 13.44
C GLU A 82 3.71 10.91 13.71
N GLN A 83 3.66 12.03 14.44
CA GLN A 83 2.43 12.81 14.68
C GLN A 83 1.25 11.98 15.25
N GLY A 84 1.53 11.04 16.15
CA GLY A 84 0.49 10.18 16.73
C GLY A 84 -0.11 9.18 15.74
N GLN A 85 0.55 8.95 14.60
CA GLN A 85 0.16 7.96 13.61
C GLN A 85 1.27 6.94 13.40
N LEU A 86 0.85 5.73 13.06
CA LEU A 86 1.71 4.67 12.58
C LEU A 86 1.26 4.29 11.18
N PHE A 87 2.18 4.24 10.23
CA PHE A 87 1.89 3.71 8.91
C PHE A 87 3.12 3.06 8.30
N GLY A 88 2.90 2.15 7.36
CA GLY A 88 3.99 1.56 6.59
C GLY A 88 3.62 0.26 5.93
N SER A 89 4.63 -0.57 5.66
CA SER A 89 4.41 -1.89 5.10
C SER A 89 5.44 -2.89 5.60
N VAL A 90 5.05 -4.16 5.64
CA VAL A 90 5.94 -5.29 5.92
C VAL A 90 5.73 -6.38 4.87
N ALA A 91 6.82 -7.02 4.44
CA ALA A 91 6.76 -8.16 3.55
C ALA A 91 6.95 -9.45 4.36
N VAL A 92 5.95 -10.34 4.29
CA VAL A 92 5.89 -11.58 5.09
C VAL A 92 5.81 -12.78 4.17
N GLU A 93 6.64 -13.78 4.44
CA GLU A 93 6.54 -15.08 3.77
C GLU A 93 5.34 -15.85 4.33
N ILE A 94 4.29 -16.00 3.52
CA ILE A 94 3.09 -16.76 3.88
C ILE A 94 2.93 -17.87 2.86
N LYS A 95 3.14 -19.12 3.29
CA LYS A 95 3.00 -20.29 2.42
C LYS A 95 1.54 -20.46 1.96
N GLY A 96 1.35 -20.82 0.69
CA GLY A 96 0.03 -21.16 0.18
C GLY A 96 -0.61 -22.31 0.96
N GLY A 97 -1.91 -22.21 1.24
CA GLY A 97 -2.63 -23.21 2.05
C GLY A 97 -2.37 -23.13 3.56
N SER A 98 -1.62 -22.14 4.05
CA SER A 98 -1.43 -21.95 5.49
C SER A 98 -2.76 -21.73 6.20
N SER A 99 -2.90 -22.32 7.39
CA SER A 99 -4.04 -22.04 8.26
C SER A 99 -4.05 -20.57 8.69
N ARG A 100 -5.24 -20.08 9.07
CA ARG A 100 -5.39 -18.72 9.61
C ARG A 100 -4.43 -18.46 10.77
N ARG A 101 -4.29 -19.41 11.69
CA ARG A 101 -3.39 -19.32 12.85
C ARG A 101 -1.92 -19.24 12.44
N ALA A 102 -1.49 -20.09 11.51
CA ALA A 102 -0.10 -20.08 11.02
C ALA A 102 0.23 -18.75 10.33
N ARG A 103 -0.73 -18.22 9.58
CA ARG A 103 -0.63 -16.90 8.96
C ARG A 103 -0.54 -15.79 10.00
N GLU A 104 -1.44 -15.74 10.97
CA GLU A 104 -1.42 -14.72 12.04
C GLU A 104 -0.09 -14.77 12.82
N GLN A 105 0.44 -15.96 13.10
CA GLN A 105 1.73 -16.12 13.74
C GLN A 105 2.87 -15.53 12.89
N ALA A 106 2.94 -15.86 11.61
CA ALA A 106 3.97 -15.32 10.71
C ALA A 106 3.94 -13.77 10.64
N ILE A 107 2.74 -13.19 10.71
CA ILE A 107 2.58 -11.73 10.74
C ILE A 107 3.06 -11.16 12.08
N ASN A 108 2.69 -11.78 13.19
CA ASN A 108 3.11 -11.34 14.51
C ASN A 108 4.62 -11.39 14.68
N ASP A 109 5.27 -12.44 14.19
CA ASP A 109 6.72 -12.60 14.26
C ASP A 109 7.44 -11.55 13.40
N ALA A 110 6.93 -11.28 12.20
CA ALA A 110 7.53 -10.30 11.30
C ALA A 110 7.34 -8.85 11.75
N LEU A 111 6.25 -8.55 12.46
CA LEU A 111 5.83 -7.17 12.76
C LEU A 111 6.04 -6.78 14.23
N GLY A 112 6.11 -7.73 15.16
CA GLY A 112 6.09 -7.47 16.60
C GLY A 112 7.19 -6.52 17.08
N ALA A 113 8.44 -6.76 16.66
CA ALA A 113 9.57 -5.92 17.07
C ALA A 113 9.48 -4.49 16.51
N GLU A 114 9.06 -4.32 15.25
CA GLU A 114 8.90 -3.00 14.64
C GLU A 114 7.75 -2.23 15.29
N LEU A 115 6.64 -2.90 15.61
CA LEU A 115 5.51 -2.27 16.30
C LEU A 115 5.84 -1.87 17.73
N ALA A 116 6.62 -2.68 18.45
CA ALA A 116 7.08 -2.35 19.79
C ALA A 116 7.93 -1.07 19.76
N ARG A 117 8.91 -0.99 18.85
CA ARG A 117 9.74 0.21 18.65
C ARG A 117 8.91 1.43 18.27
N ALA A 118 7.95 1.26 17.36
CA ALA A 118 7.07 2.34 16.94
C ALA A 118 6.19 2.86 18.09
N SER A 119 5.67 1.97 18.93
CA SER A 119 4.84 2.33 20.08
C SER A 119 5.65 3.05 21.15
N GLU A 120 6.88 2.57 21.41
CA GLU A 120 7.84 3.22 22.31
C GLU A 120 8.19 4.64 21.82
N ALA A 121 8.48 4.81 20.53
CA ALA A 121 8.77 6.11 19.93
C ALA A 121 7.60 7.10 20.04
N LEU A 122 6.36 6.59 20.05
CA LEU A 122 5.14 7.38 20.24
C LEU A 122 4.75 7.55 21.72
N GLY A 123 5.42 6.87 22.66
CA GLY A 123 5.09 6.90 24.08
C GLY A 123 3.76 6.22 24.43
N VAL A 124 3.36 5.17 23.69
CA VAL A 124 2.07 4.48 23.83
C VAL A 124 2.24 2.97 23.91
N VAL A 125 1.16 2.27 24.28
CA VAL A 125 1.11 0.80 24.26
C VAL A 125 0.21 0.27 23.14
N LEU A 126 0.47 -0.94 22.66
CA LEU A 126 -0.36 -1.57 21.63
C LEU A 126 -1.73 -1.99 22.20
N ALA A 127 -2.83 -1.59 21.55
CA ALA A 127 -4.17 -2.01 21.93
C ALA A 127 -4.56 -3.42 21.43
N ALA A 128 -3.79 -3.99 20.51
CA ALA A 128 -4.10 -5.24 19.82
C ALA A 128 -2.83 -6.01 19.41
N ALA A 129 -3.00 -7.25 18.98
CA ALA A 129 -1.91 -8.05 18.39
C ALA A 129 -1.44 -7.45 17.05
N PRO A 130 -0.16 -7.62 16.66
CA PRO A 130 0.39 -7.06 15.42
C PRO A 130 -0.45 -7.32 14.17
N ALA A 131 -0.96 -8.55 13.99
CA ALA A 131 -1.78 -8.90 12.84
C ALA A 131 -3.03 -8.00 12.67
N ALA A 132 -3.58 -7.44 13.76
CA ALA A 132 -4.75 -6.56 13.71
C ALA A 132 -4.46 -5.20 13.05
N TYR A 133 -3.19 -4.77 13.02
CA TYR A 133 -2.76 -3.53 12.36
C TYR A 133 -2.54 -3.70 10.86
N THR A 134 -2.74 -4.91 10.34
CA THR A 134 -2.35 -5.24 8.97
C THR A 134 -3.52 -5.41 8.02
N LYS A 135 -3.29 -5.04 6.76
CA LYS A 135 -4.17 -5.35 5.63
C LYS A 135 -3.34 -5.89 4.47
N GLU A 136 -3.70 -7.03 3.92
CA GLU A 136 -3.00 -7.58 2.76
C GLU A 136 -3.21 -6.70 1.53
N ARG A 137 -2.10 -6.31 0.90
CA ARG A 137 -2.10 -5.68 -0.41
C ARG A 137 -2.28 -6.75 -1.48
N PRO A 138 -3.05 -6.48 -2.56
CA PRO A 138 -3.09 -7.38 -3.70
C PRO A 138 -1.70 -7.64 -4.28
N GLY A 139 -1.38 -8.91 -4.54
CA GLY A 139 -0.12 -9.33 -5.17
C GLY A 139 0.96 -9.77 -4.18
N ARG A 140 2.20 -9.75 -4.67
CA ARG A 140 3.42 -10.14 -3.95
C ARG A 140 4.54 -9.15 -4.27
N ASP A 141 5.55 -9.07 -3.41
CA ASP A 141 6.76 -8.30 -3.72
C ASP A 141 7.66 -9.02 -4.75
N ALA A 142 8.78 -8.39 -5.10
CA ALA A 142 9.75 -8.94 -6.05
C ALA A 142 10.35 -10.29 -5.60
N GLN A 143 10.27 -10.62 -4.31
CA GLN A 143 10.73 -11.87 -3.71
C GLN A 143 9.59 -12.90 -3.54
N GLY A 144 8.38 -12.60 -4.01
CA GLY A 144 7.22 -13.49 -3.88
C GLY A 144 6.56 -13.49 -2.50
N ARG A 145 6.89 -12.53 -1.63
CA ARG A 145 6.34 -12.39 -0.27
C ARG A 145 5.04 -11.60 -0.29
N THR A 146 4.19 -11.86 0.71
CA THR A 146 2.94 -11.13 0.90
C THR A 146 3.24 -9.76 1.47
N VAL A 147 2.80 -8.70 0.81
CA VAL A 147 2.95 -7.33 1.32
C VAL A 147 1.72 -6.98 2.16
N LEU A 148 1.97 -6.56 3.39
CA LEU A 148 0.95 -6.10 4.32
C LEU A 148 1.12 -4.61 4.55
N GLU A 149 0.06 -3.86 4.35
CA GLU A 149 -0.03 -2.47 4.79
C GLU A 149 -0.26 -2.46 6.30
N VAL A 150 0.49 -1.61 7.00
CA VAL A 150 0.38 -1.46 8.46
C VAL A 150 -0.15 -0.07 8.75
N ALA A 151 -1.16 0.04 9.62
CA ALA A 151 -1.64 1.33 10.08
C ALA A 151 -2.18 1.29 11.50
N GLY A 152 -1.85 2.34 12.27
CA GLY A 152 -2.37 2.60 13.60
C GLY A 152 -2.49 4.10 13.87
N ARG A 153 -3.26 4.45 14.90
CA ARG A 153 -3.37 5.81 15.40
C ARG A 153 -3.35 5.81 16.92
N VAL A 154 -2.82 6.87 17.50
CA VAL A 154 -2.83 7.06 18.95
C VAL A 154 -4.21 7.54 19.40
N GLU A 155 -4.76 6.88 20.41
CA GLU A 155 -5.96 7.27 21.15
C GLU A 155 -5.63 7.27 22.64
N GLY A 156 -5.38 8.46 23.21
CA GLY A 156 -4.88 8.57 24.58
C GLY A 156 -3.50 7.94 24.70
N GLU A 157 -3.36 6.90 25.52
CA GLU A 157 -2.10 6.20 25.79
C GLU A 157 -1.93 4.92 24.99
N VAL A 158 -2.86 4.63 24.06
CA VAL A 158 -2.84 3.40 23.27
C VAL A 158 -2.71 3.68 21.77
N LEU A 159 -1.94 2.84 21.09
CA LEU A 159 -1.97 2.73 19.63
C LEU A 159 -3.08 1.75 19.25
N VAL A 160 -4.06 2.18 18.45
CA VAL A 160 -5.15 1.34 17.96
C VAL A 160 -5.01 1.07 16.46
N PRO A 161 -5.46 -0.10 15.95
CA PRO A 161 -5.46 -0.38 14.52
C PRO A 161 -6.28 0.62 13.70
N ALA A 162 -5.72 1.09 12.58
CA ALA A 162 -6.33 2.10 11.71
C ALA A 162 -6.29 1.71 10.21
N ILE A 163 -6.41 0.41 9.91
CA ILE A 163 -6.24 -0.16 8.55
C ILE A 163 -7.21 0.39 7.49
N SER A 164 -8.34 0.96 7.87
CA SER A 164 -9.25 1.65 6.94
C SER A 164 -8.69 3.00 6.45
N ARG A 165 -7.70 3.55 7.14
CA ARG A 165 -7.07 4.85 6.85
C ARG A 165 -5.62 4.76 6.36
N ALA A 166 -5.05 3.55 6.32
CA ALA A 166 -3.66 3.30 5.92
C ALA A 166 -3.28 3.98 4.60
N SER A 167 -4.15 3.84 3.58
CA SER A 167 -3.91 4.39 2.26
C SER A 167 -4.02 5.92 2.20
N LYS A 168 -4.74 6.56 3.14
CA LYS A 168 -4.85 8.03 3.21
C LYS A 168 -3.60 8.65 3.84
N ALA A 169 -3.13 8.08 4.95
CA ALA A 169 -1.93 8.58 5.63
C ALA A 169 -0.68 8.51 4.73
N LEU A 170 -0.50 7.39 4.01
CA LEU A 170 0.57 7.26 3.00
C LEU A 170 0.44 8.23 1.83
N GLN A 171 -0.79 8.57 1.44
CA GLN A 171 -1.04 9.56 0.39
C GLN A 171 -0.71 10.98 0.87
N GLU A 172 -1.10 11.35 2.09
CA GLU A 172 -0.82 12.67 2.68
C GLU A 172 0.70 12.95 2.81
N LEU A 173 1.52 11.91 2.93
CA LEU A 173 2.98 12.03 2.93
C LEU A 173 3.61 12.11 1.54
N GLY A 174 2.90 11.61 0.53
CA GLY A 174 3.27 11.75 -0.88
C GLY A 174 2.78 13.05 -1.52
N ASP A 175 1.77 13.70 -0.90
CA ASP A 175 1.20 15.00 -1.29
C ASP A 175 1.85 16.18 -0.52
N VAL A 176 3.01 15.96 0.13
CA VAL A 176 3.81 17.07 0.68
C VAL A 176 4.15 17.99 -0.50
N PRO A 177 3.69 19.26 -0.50
CA PRO A 177 4.05 20.19 -1.55
C PRO A 177 5.58 20.23 -1.61
N LEU A 178 6.15 20.02 -2.80
CA LEU A 178 7.53 20.40 -3.03
C LEU A 178 7.54 21.91 -2.84
N ASP A 179 7.95 22.37 -1.66
CA ASP A 179 8.23 23.79 -1.43
C ASP A 179 9.22 24.20 -2.50
N GLU A 180 8.75 25.01 -3.45
CA GLU A 180 9.61 25.76 -4.36
C GLU A 180 10.28 26.86 -3.53
N GLY A 181 11.42 26.50 -2.94
CA GLY A 181 12.39 27.43 -2.38
C GLY A 181 13.34 27.97 -3.46
#